data_AF-A0A6I7PNY2-F1
#
_entry.id   AF-A0A6I7PNY2-F1
#
_cell.length_a   1.000
_cell.length_b   1.000
_cell.length_c   1.000
_cell.angle_alpha   90.00
_cell.angle_beta   90.00
_cell.angle_gamma   90.00
#
_symmetry.space_group_name_H-M   'P 1'
#
loop_
_entity.id
_entity.type
_entity.pdbx_description
1 polymer ?
#
loop_
_entity_poly.entity_id
_entity_poly.type
_entity_poly.pdbx_seq_one_letter_code
_entity_poly.pdbx_strand_id
1 'polypeptide(L)'
;MFDIVNILSNRSRWKLLRVLVFRQQALPLRQLAELSGVSLTATQHAVDEMEREGLVGSSIDGKYRLISLKIGDPIHSLLKQLFKVIDEHDTSINKVSQNQKARKVLEFNNEALEMIRSARK
;
A
#
# COMPACT_ATOMS: atom_id res chain seq x y z
N MET A 1 24.94 7.81 4.99
CA MET A 1 24.24 7.33 6.20
C MET A 1 22.78 7.18 5.84
N PHE A 2 22.17 6.08 6.24
CA PHE A 2 20.83 5.69 5.86
C PHE A 2 19.79 6.48 6.68
N ASP A 3 18.87 7.21 6.02
CA ASP A 3 17.82 7.95 6.71
C ASP A 3 16.42 7.43 6.32
N ILE A 4 15.77 6.78 7.29
CA ILE A 4 14.40 6.26 7.17
C ILE A 4 13.43 7.38 6.78
N VAL A 5 13.67 8.62 7.23
CA VAL A 5 12.79 9.77 6.97
C VAL A 5 12.73 10.06 5.47
N ASN A 6 13.86 9.97 4.77
CA ASN A 6 13.93 10.24 3.33
C ASN A 6 13.10 9.23 2.50
N ILE A 7 13.03 7.98 2.96
CA ILE A 7 12.23 6.93 2.33
C ILE A 7 10.75 7.16 2.56
N LEU A 8 10.39 7.52 3.80
CA LEU A 8 9.01 7.80 4.19
C LEU A 8 8.49 9.10 3.54
N SER A 9 9.36 10.07 3.26
CA SER A 9 8.98 11.34 2.64
C SER A 9 8.69 11.25 1.14
N ASN A 10 9.14 10.20 0.46
CA ASN A 10 8.90 10.03 -0.98
C ASN A 10 7.76 9.04 -1.24
N ARG A 11 6.61 9.57 -1.70
CA ARG A 11 5.41 8.79 -2.01
C ARG A 11 5.65 7.65 -3.00
N SER A 12 6.51 7.86 -4.00
CA SER A 12 6.84 6.82 -4.99
C SER A 12 7.64 5.70 -4.34
N ARG A 13 8.71 6.02 -3.60
CA ARG A 13 9.51 5.02 -2.86
C ARG A 13 8.64 4.21 -1.90
N TRP A 14 7.80 4.89 -1.12
CA TRP A 14 6.87 4.28 -0.19
C TRP A 14 5.96 3.23 -0.86
N LYS A 15 5.30 3.60 -1.97
CA LYS A 15 4.42 2.70 -2.72
C LYS A 15 5.18 1.50 -3.30
N LEU A 16 6.38 1.72 -3.83
CA LEU A 16 7.20 0.67 -4.42
C LEU A 16 7.69 -0.31 -3.36
N LEU A 17 8.20 0.19 -2.22
CA LEU A 17 8.62 -0.63 -1.09
C LEU A 17 7.48 -1.46 -0.52
N ARG A 18 6.27 -0.89 -0.41
CA ARG A 18 5.08 -1.65 0.01
C ARG A 18 4.86 -2.87 -0.88
N VAL A 19 4.90 -2.70 -2.20
CA VAL A 19 4.74 -3.81 -3.16
C VAL A 19 5.84 -4.85 -2.97
N LEU A 20 7.11 -4.42 -2.91
CA LEU A 20 8.25 -5.34 -2.79
C LEU A 20 8.23 -6.13 -1.48
N VAL A 21 7.88 -5.49 -0.35
CA VAL A 21 7.79 -6.12 0.97
C VAL A 21 6.71 -7.20 1.00
N PHE A 22 5.53 -6.96 0.42
CA PHE A 22 4.44 -7.93 0.46
C PHE A 22 4.62 -9.08 -0.53
N ARG A 23 5.19 -8.80 -1.71
CA ARG A 23 5.34 -9.81 -2.76
C ARG A 23 6.52 -10.75 -2.53
N GLN A 24 7.57 -10.31 -1.82
CA GLN A 24 8.77 -11.11 -1.49
C GLN A 24 9.43 -11.79 -2.72
N GLN A 25 9.22 -11.25 -3.92
CA GLN A 25 9.77 -11.76 -5.17
C GLN A 25 10.38 -10.62 -5.98
N ALA A 26 11.36 -10.94 -6.82
CA ALA A 26 11.95 -9.99 -7.73
C ALA A 26 10.95 -9.66 -8.85
N LEU A 27 10.75 -8.38 -9.15
CA LEU A 27 9.74 -7.90 -10.11
C LEU A 27 10.39 -7.07 -11.22
N PRO A 28 10.00 -7.26 -12.49
CA PRO A 28 10.36 -6.33 -13.54
C PRO A 28 9.86 -4.91 -13.24
N LEU A 29 10.63 -3.91 -13.64
CA LEU A 29 10.30 -2.49 -13.41
C LEU A 29 8.87 -2.10 -13.84
N ARG A 30 8.42 -2.59 -15.00
CA ARG A 30 7.08 -2.31 -15.53
C ARG A 30 5.99 -2.87 -14.64
N GLN A 31 6.14 -4.11 -14.19
CA GLN A 31 5.18 -4.75 -13.29
C GLN A 31 5.16 -4.06 -11.93
N LEU A 32 6.32 -3.61 -11.45
CA LEU A 32 6.42 -2.84 -10.21
C LEU A 32 5.71 -1.48 -10.31
N ALA A 33 5.83 -0.79 -11.44
CA ALA A 33 5.11 0.46 -11.71
C ALA A 33 3.58 0.25 -11.73
N GLU A 34 3.11 -0.79 -12.41
CA GLU A 34 1.68 -1.14 -12.48
C GLU A 34 1.10 -1.47 -11.10
N LEU A 35 1.77 -2.34 -10.32
CA LEU A 35 1.28 -2.75 -9.01
C LEU A 35 1.31 -1.62 -7.97
N SER A 36 2.25 -0.69 -8.07
CA SER A 36 2.37 0.45 -7.15
C SER A 36 1.48 1.64 -7.55
N GLY A 37 0.96 1.64 -8.78
CA GLY A 37 0.26 2.79 -9.36
C GLY A 37 1.15 4.03 -9.41
N VAL A 38 2.43 3.84 -9.74
CA VAL A 38 3.43 4.90 -9.94
C VAL A 38 3.82 4.91 -11.42
N SER A 39 4.10 6.07 -12.00
CA SER A 39 4.52 6.13 -13.41
C SER A 39 5.84 5.39 -13.63
N LEU A 40 6.08 4.89 -14.84
CA LEU A 40 7.30 4.14 -15.16
C LEU A 40 8.57 4.98 -14.92
N THR A 41 8.54 6.26 -15.31
CA THR A 41 9.66 7.20 -15.10
C THR A 41 9.94 7.44 -13.62
N ALA A 42 8.90 7.69 -12.82
CA ALA A 42 9.06 7.87 -11.38
C ALA A 42 9.49 6.57 -10.68
N THR A 43 9.05 5.42 -11.19
CA THR A 43 9.48 4.11 -10.73
C THR A 43 10.97 3.90 -10.97
N GLN A 44 11.44 4.17 -12.19
CA GLN A 44 12.86 4.08 -12.55
C GLN A 44 13.71 4.96 -11.63
N HIS A 45 13.35 6.25 -11.50
CA HIS A 45 14.10 7.19 -10.65
C HIS A 45 14.16 6.73 -9.19
N ALA A 46 13.01 6.33 -8.63
CA ALA A 46 12.95 5.86 -7.25
C ALA A 46 13.75 4.57 -7.03
N VAL A 47 13.70 3.64 -7.99
CA VAL A 47 14.47 2.38 -7.94
C VAL A 47 15.96 2.65 -7.98
N ASP A 48 16.44 3.52 -8.88
CA ASP A 48 17.86 3.84 -9.00
C ASP A 48 18.40 4.57 -7.77
N GLU A 49 17.58 5.40 -7.13
CA GLU A 49 17.90 5.98 -5.83
C GLU A 49 17.98 4.92 -4.72
N MET A 50 16.96 4.08 -4.59
CA MET A 50 16.92 3.02 -3.58
C MET A 50 18.03 1.99 -3.76
N GLU A 51 18.47 1.74 -5.00
CA GLU A 51 19.59 0.85 -5.30
C GLU A 51 20.92 1.48 -4.88
N ARG A 52 21.14 2.77 -5.19
CA ARG A 52 22.31 3.53 -4.70
C ARG A 52 22.38 3.58 -3.17
N GLU A 53 21.22 3.66 -2.51
CA GLU A 53 21.10 3.62 -1.05
C GLU A 53 21.22 2.20 -0.48
N GLY A 54 21.25 1.18 -1.33
CA GLY A 54 21.44 -0.22 -0.96
C GLY A 54 20.20 -0.95 -0.47
N LEU A 55 19.00 -0.34 -0.53
CA LEU A 55 17.72 -0.90 -0.07
C LEU A 55 17.20 -2.04 -0.96
N VAL A 56 17.35 -1.83 -2.26
CA VAL A 56 16.93 -2.76 -3.29
C VAL A 56 18.17 -3.27 -4.03
N GLY A 57 18.07 -4.49 -4.54
CA GLY A 57 19.01 -5.05 -5.49
C GLY A 57 18.34 -5.22 -6.83
N SER A 58 19.12 -5.10 -7.90
CA SER A 58 18.69 -5.53 -9.21
C SER A 58 19.46 -6.77 -9.68
N SER A 59 18.76 -7.65 -10.39
CA SER A 59 19.33 -8.79 -11.10
C SER A 59 18.82 -8.78 -12.54
N ILE A 60 19.60 -9.38 -13.45
CA ILE A 60 19.20 -9.50 -14.85
C ILE A 60 18.67 -10.92 -15.05
N ASP A 61 17.46 -11.02 -15.57
CA ASP A 61 16.86 -12.28 -16.03
C ASP A 61 16.44 -12.12 -17.50
N GLY A 62 17.21 -12.74 -18.39
CA GLY A 62 17.10 -12.56 -19.83
C GLY A 62 17.25 -11.10 -20.25
N LYS A 63 16.15 -10.48 -20.72
CA LYS A 63 16.10 -9.08 -21.15
C LYS A 63 15.55 -8.13 -20.08
N TYR A 64 15.18 -8.64 -18.91
CA TYR A 64 14.50 -7.87 -17.88
C TYR A 64 15.41 -7.58 -16.69
N ARG A 65 15.39 -6.33 -16.23
CA ARG A 65 15.92 -5.94 -14.92
C ARG A 65 14.88 -6.24 -13.86
N LEU A 66 15.16 -7.22 -13.00
CA LEU A 66 14.33 -7.60 -11.88
C LEU A 66 14.77 -6.83 -10.63
N ILE A 67 13.83 -6.20 -9.96
CA ILE A 67 14.02 -5.43 -8.73
C ILE A 67 13.57 -6.27 -7.54
N SER A 68 14.42 -6.41 -6.54
CA SER A 68 14.12 -7.14 -5.31
C SER A 68 14.54 -6.35 -4.08
N LEU A 69 13.88 -6.59 -2.96
CA LEU A 69 14.28 -6.02 -1.68
C LEU A 69 15.40 -6.87 -1.07
N LYS A 70 16.41 -6.26 -0.43
CA LYS A 70 17.46 -7.01 0.24
C LYS A 70 16.93 -7.60 1.55
N ILE A 71 16.51 -8.86 1.51
CA ILE A 71 15.84 -9.55 2.63
C ILE A 71 16.74 -9.61 3.89
N GLY A 72 18.06 -9.65 3.72
CA GLY A 72 19.03 -9.68 4.82
C GLY A 72 19.25 -8.35 5.53
N ASP A 73 18.66 -7.25 5.05
CA ASP A 73 18.79 -5.93 5.67
C ASP A 73 17.81 -5.79 6.86
N PRO A 74 18.26 -5.35 8.05
CA PRO A 74 17.39 -5.08 9.20
C PRO A 74 16.18 -4.20 8.87
N ILE A 75 16.32 -3.30 7.89
CA ILE A 75 15.23 -2.44 7.48
C ILE A 75 14.05 -3.18 6.88
N HIS A 76 14.29 -4.31 6.22
CA HIS A 76 13.20 -5.10 5.64
C HIS A 76 12.21 -5.55 6.72
N SER A 77 12.72 -5.98 7.88
CA SER A 77 11.90 -6.35 9.03
C SER A 77 11.09 -5.16 9.55
N LEU A 78 11.72 -3.98 9.66
CA LEU A 78 11.06 -2.75 10.12
C LEU A 78 9.96 -2.32 9.15
N LEU A 79 10.23 -2.30 7.84
CA LEU A 79 9.25 -1.96 6.82
C LEU A 79 8.08 -2.95 6.82
N LYS A 80 8.36 -4.24 6.98
CA LYS A 80 7.32 -5.27 7.07
C LYS A 80 6.40 -5.08 8.26
N GLN A 81 6.96 -4.77 9.44
CA GLN A 81 6.17 -4.47 10.62
C GLN A 81 5.35 -3.19 10.44
N LEU A 82 5.97 -2.14 9.89
CA LEU A 82 5.32 -0.85 9.65
C LEU A 82 4.13 -0.99 8.68
N PHE A 83 4.32 -1.63 7.53
CA PHE A 83 3.24 -1.82 6.56
C PHE A 83 2.12 -2.71 7.11
N LYS A 84 2.45 -3.70 7.94
CA LYS A 84 1.43 -4.53 8.61
C LYS A 84 0.55 -3.70 9.55
N VAL A 85 1.15 -2.85 10.39
CA VAL A 85 0.40 -1.97 11.30
C VAL A 85 -0.52 -1.02 10.52
N ILE A 86 -0.03 -0.49 9.39
CA ILE A 86 -0.81 0.42 8.53
C ILE A 86 -1.99 -0.32 7.89
N ASP A 87 -1.78 -1.53 7.36
CA ASP A 87 -2.86 -2.33 6.78
C ASP A 87 -3.94 -2.71 7.82
N GLU A 88 -3.53 -3.02 9.05
CA GLU A 88 -4.44 -3.30 10.16
C GLU A 88 -5.27 -2.06 10.54
N HIS A 89 -4.66 -0.88 10.54
CA HIS A 89 -5.35 0.39 10.81
C HIS A 89 -6.29 0.78 9.66
N ASP A 90 -5.86 0.67 8.41
CA ASP A 90 -6.70 0.92 7.24
C ASP A 90 -7.93 -0.02 7.23
N THR A 91 -7.72 -1.29 7.57
CA THR A 91 -8.82 -2.26 7.70
C THR A 91 -9.79 -1.87 8.81
N SER A 92 -9.27 -1.42 9.95
CA SER A 92 -10.09 -0.99 11.10
C SER A 92 -10.90 0.26 10.78
N ILE A 93 -10.28 1.27 10.15
CA ILE A 93 -10.96 2.51 9.72
C ILE A 93 -12.04 2.21 8.69
N ASN A 94 -11.74 1.36 7.70
CA ASN A 94 -12.71 0.98 6.67
C ASN A 94 -13.89 0.21 7.26
N LYS A 95 -13.66 -0.69 8.22
CA LYS A 95 -14.73 -1.38 8.95
C LYS A 95 -15.61 -0.41 9.75
N VAL A 96 -15.02 0.56 10.45
CA VAL A 96 -15.77 1.59 11.20
C VAL A 96 -16.62 2.45 10.24
N SER A 97 -16.04 2.88 9.12
CA SER A 97 -16.73 3.68 8.10
C SER A 97 -17.92 2.92 7.45
N GLN A 98 -17.72 1.65 7.11
CA GLN A 98 -18.78 0.80 6.55
C GLN A 98 -19.90 0.56 7.56
N ASN A 99 -19.57 0.32 8.84
CA ASN A 99 -20.57 0.18 9.90
C ASN A 99 -21.39 1.45 10.13
N GLN A 100 -20.78 2.64 10.05
CA GLN A 100 -21.50 3.90 10.15
C GLN A 100 -22.47 4.12 8.98
N LYS A 101 -22.05 3.80 7.74
CA LYS A 101 -22.93 3.87 6.57
C LYS A 101 -24.10 2.88 6.67
N ALA A 102 -23.81 1.64 7.09
CA ALA A 102 -24.84 0.62 7.29
C ALA A 102 -25.87 1.02 8.36
N ARG A 103 -25.43 1.61 9.47
CA ARG A 103 -26.32 2.14 10.52
C ARG A 103 -27.25 3.23 9.99
N LYS A 104 -26.72 4.22 9.26
CA LYS A 104 -27.53 5.30 8.68
C LYS A 104 -28.60 4.80 7.70
N VAL A 105 -28.28 3.77 6.91
CA VAL A 105 -29.26 3.14 6.00
C VAL A 105 -30.36 2.41 6.77
N LEU A 106 -30.02 1.72 7.86
CA LEU A 106 -30.99 1.04 8.72
C LEU A 106 -31.89 2.02 9.47
N GLU A 107 -31.33 3.12 10.00
CA GLU A 107 -32.08 4.20 10.63
C GLU A 107 -33.08 4.82 9.66
N PHE A 108 -32.63 5.19 8.45
CA PHE A 108 -33.50 5.73 7.41
C PHE A 108 -34.64 4.77 7.02
N ASN A 109 -34.34 3.48 6.84
CA ASN A 109 -35.36 2.48 6.52
C ASN A 109 -36.40 2.32 7.64
N ASN A 110 -35.96 2.35 8.91
CA ASN A 110 -36.87 2.26 10.04
C ASN A 110 -37.78 3.48 10.14
N GLU A 111 -37.24 4.70 9.98
CA GLU A 111 -38.02 5.94 9.96
C GLU A 111 -39.04 5.95 8.82
N ALA A 112 -38.64 5.52 7.61
CA ALA A 112 -39.55 5.41 6.47
C ALA A 112 -40.70 4.41 6.72
N LEU A 113 -40.39 3.26 7.33
CA LEU A 113 -41.40 2.25 7.69
C LEU A 113 -42.34 2.75 8.79
N GLU A 114 -41.86 3.52 9.75
CA GLU A 114 -42.72 4.14 10.77
C GLU A 114 -43.65 5.19 10.17
N MET A 115 -43.16 6.06 9.27
CA MET A 115 -44.00 7.03 8.56
C MET A 115 -45.11 6.36 7.74
N ILE A 116 -44.78 5.27 7.04
CA ILE A 116 -45.77 4.50 6.27
C ILE A 116 -46.82 3.85 7.19
N ARG A 117 -46.41 3.36 8.37
CA ARG A 117 -47.32 2.78 9.36
C ARG A 117 -48.20 3.83 10.02
N SER A 118 -47.69 5.02 10.32
CA SER A 118 -48.48 6.10 10.90
C SER A 118 -49.48 6.70 9.90
N ALA A 119 -49.15 6.73 8.61
CA ALA A 119 -50.04 7.22 7.56
C ALA A 119 -51.20 6.27 7.21
N ARG A 120 -51.17 5.03 7.71
CA ARG A 120 -52.24 4.02 7.52
C ARG A 120 -53.23 3.92 8.68
N LYS A 121 -53.02 4.68 9.77
CA LYS A 121 -53.99 4.86 10.85
C LYS A 121 -54.82 6.12 10.60
#